data_AF-A0AA97MUG6-F1
#
_entry.id   AF-A0AA97MUG6-F1
#
_cell.length_a   1.000
_cell.length_b   1.000
_cell.length_c   1.000
_cell.angle_alpha   90.00
_cell.angle_beta   90.00
_cell.angle_gamma   90.00
#
_symmetry.space_group_name_H-M   'P 1'
#
loop_
_entity.id
_entity.type
_entity.pdbx_description
1 polymer ?
#
loop_
_entity_poly.entity_id
_entity_poly.type
_entity_poly.pdbx_seq_one_letter_code
_entity_poly.pdbx_strand_id
1 'polypeptide(L)'
;FVTDLMNNFTIAFGHIVSNSFRPVPQRAIGVGSAFEGWSPRAKDLVYSVLVPLGPPPGHAFQLERSAAGPLPGRSCRIRVELECTCTGQQLPQNVLCFLHGSKEELGRAQELSLLHTLCTGSYLDVQKTTCWFYKLVTWAWPWVAQSRDWCFKVVPSRHTVKFQLTRGEDRLVLEVLPGVRCGLSDIFLSTQPAEPHLTLDTAWPECYAVAEAKFFQHVARRAPRDSVPFQCLQLLARILVGMGFSTLVLKTIVMHLLTTVPLSRWRRRHFPQRLEDVMGQLRRALQRRHLSHFIVGNRRVPAEISLPPDVQTAEPPNLFQHLAQDPAAHTKAMEEYLRLQDR
;
A
#
# COMPACT_ATOMS: atom_id res chain seq x y z
N PHE A 1 9.20 -16.44 6.91
CA PHE A 1 9.32 -15.53 8.07
C PHE A 1 8.26 -14.43 8.07
N VAL A 2 8.36 -13.37 7.23
CA VAL A 2 7.42 -12.23 7.34
C VAL A 2 5.97 -12.63 7.06
N THR A 3 5.74 -13.51 6.08
CA THR A 3 4.40 -14.07 5.82
C THR A 3 3.85 -14.81 7.04
N ASP A 4 4.67 -15.63 7.70
CA ASP A 4 4.27 -16.41 8.88
C ASP A 4 4.01 -15.49 10.08
N LEU A 5 4.86 -14.46 10.25
CA LEU A 5 4.68 -13.43 11.25
C LEU A 5 3.34 -12.71 11.08
N MET A 6 3.03 -12.28 9.85
CA MET A 6 1.77 -11.59 9.58
C MET A 6 0.55 -12.49 9.73
N ASN A 7 0.66 -13.79 9.40
CA ASN A 7 -0.42 -14.75 9.65
C ASN A 7 -0.70 -14.89 11.16
N ASN A 8 0.35 -14.96 11.99
CA ASN A 8 0.21 -15.00 13.45
C ASN A 8 -0.42 -13.71 14.00
N PHE A 9 -0.02 -12.56 13.47
CA PHE A 9 -0.68 -11.28 13.78
C PHE A 9 -2.17 -11.30 13.41
N THR A 10 -2.55 -11.79 12.22
CA THR A 10 -3.96 -11.88 11.82
C THR A 10 -4.79 -12.72 12.81
N ILE A 11 -4.24 -13.84 13.31
CA ILE A 11 -4.90 -14.65 14.33
C ILE A 11 -5.05 -13.86 15.63
N ALA A 12 -3.97 -13.25 16.13
CA ALA A 12 -4.00 -12.45 17.35
C ALA A 12 -4.98 -11.27 17.24
N PHE A 13 -5.00 -10.57 16.10
CA PHE A 13 -5.95 -9.49 15.82
C PHE A 13 -7.38 -9.97 15.90
N GLY A 14 -7.70 -11.12 15.30
CA GLY A 14 -9.02 -11.73 15.37
C GLY A 14 -9.50 -11.92 16.80
N HIS A 15 -8.64 -12.44 17.69
CA HIS A 15 -8.98 -12.60 19.11
C HIS A 15 -9.19 -11.26 19.82
N ILE A 16 -8.31 -10.27 19.61
CA ILE A 16 -8.38 -8.97 20.27
C ILE A 16 -9.65 -8.19 19.89
N VAL A 17 -10.02 -8.24 18.60
CA VAL A 17 -11.11 -7.43 18.06
C VAL A 17 -12.46 -8.16 18.04
N SER A 18 -12.49 -9.47 18.29
CA SER A 18 -13.69 -10.34 18.21
C SER A 18 -14.93 -9.81 18.92
N ASN A 19 -14.76 -9.18 20.09
CA ASN A 19 -15.86 -8.63 20.90
C ASN A 19 -15.84 -7.10 20.95
N SER A 20 -15.40 -6.47 19.87
CA SER A 20 -15.27 -5.01 19.78
C SER A 20 -15.91 -4.47 18.51
N PHE A 21 -16.26 -3.18 18.52
CA PHE A 21 -16.74 -2.47 17.33
C PHE A 21 -15.58 -1.86 16.53
N ARG A 22 -14.45 -2.58 16.44
CA ARG A 22 -13.24 -2.11 15.74
C ARG A 22 -13.12 -2.76 14.36
N PRO A 23 -12.47 -2.11 13.39
CA PRO A 23 -12.24 -2.70 12.08
C PRO A 23 -11.54 -4.05 12.22
N VAL A 24 -11.92 -5.03 11.40
CA VAL A 24 -11.39 -6.39 11.46
C VAL A 24 -10.21 -6.49 10.49
N PRO A 25 -8.95 -6.59 10.98
CA PRO A 25 -7.80 -6.75 10.09
C PRO A 25 -7.83 -8.13 9.44
N GLN A 26 -7.66 -8.16 8.12
CA GLN A 26 -7.65 -9.38 7.33
C GLN A 26 -6.21 -9.84 7.06
N ARG A 27 -6.08 -10.92 6.29
CA ARG A 27 -4.78 -11.46 5.89
C ARG A 27 -3.94 -10.40 5.17
N ALA A 28 -2.73 -10.19 5.66
CA ALA A 28 -1.79 -9.24 5.08
C ALA A 28 -1.35 -9.67 3.66
N ILE A 29 -1.13 -8.68 2.80
CA ILE A 29 -0.69 -8.83 1.42
C ILE A 29 0.72 -8.24 1.32
N GLY A 30 1.69 -9.04 0.92
CA GLY A 30 3.06 -8.58 0.70
C GLY A 30 3.15 -7.65 -0.51
N VAL A 31 3.74 -6.47 -0.33
CA VAL A 31 3.88 -5.45 -1.39
C VAL A 31 5.28 -4.82 -1.39
N GLY A 32 5.67 -4.21 -2.49
CA GLY A 32 6.95 -3.52 -2.61
C GLY A 32 8.14 -4.44 -2.81
N SER A 33 9.34 -3.85 -2.81
CA SER A 33 10.54 -4.45 -3.39
C SER A 33 10.94 -5.83 -2.84
N ALA A 34 10.68 -6.09 -1.55
CA ALA A 34 11.02 -7.35 -0.89
C ALA A 34 10.13 -8.52 -1.36
N PHE A 35 8.84 -8.27 -1.58
CA PHE A 35 7.89 -9.28 -2.06
C PHE A 35 7.85 -9.38 -3.60
N GLU A 36 8.21 -8.30 -4.27
CA GLU A 36 8.27 -8.22 -5.74
C GLU A 36 9.59 -8.78 -6.33
N GLY A 37 10.54 -9.18 -5.48
CA GLY A 37 11.75 -9.90 -5.90
C GLY A 37 12.90 -9.05 -6.42
N TRP A 38 12.89 -7.73 -6.19
CA TRP A 38 13.92 -6.81 -6.71
C TRP A 38 14.58 -5.93 -5.64
N SER A 39 14.48 -6.27 -4.36
CA SER A 39 15.00 -5.42 -3.27
C SER A 39 16.50 -5.10 -3.43
N PRO A 40 16.91 -3.81 -3.29
CA PRO A 40 18.27 -3.38 -3.56
C PRO A 40 19.29 -3.92 -2.54
N ARG A 41 18.95 -4.13 -1.27
CA ARG A 41 19.91 -4.57 -0.25
C ARG A 41 19.49 -5.89 0.38
N ALA A 42 20.46 -6.74 0.71
CA ALA A 42 20.21 -7.93 1.54
C ALA A 42 20.18 -7.60 3.05
N LYS A 43 20.92 -6.57 3.47
CA LYS A 43 20.92 -6.04 4.84
C LYS A 43 19.94 -4.87 4.94
N ASP A 44 19.14 -4.80 6.02
CA ASP A 44 18.13 -3.77 6.28
C ASP A 44 16.96 -3.75 5.30
N LEU A 45 16.46 -4.94 4.95
CA LEU A 45 15.26 -5.12 4.15
C LEU A 45 14.04 -4.49 4.84
N VAL A 46 13.43 -3.51 4.17
CA VAL A 46 12.09 -3.04 4.51
C VAL A 46 11.08 -3.94 3.82
N TYR A 47 10.30 -4.66 4.62
CA TYR A 47 9.16 -5.44 4.15
C TYR A 47 7.92 -4.58 4.28
N SER A 48 7.26 -4.29 3.17
CA SER A 48 6.01 -3.56 3.19
C SER A 48 4.85 -4.54 3.03
N VAL A 49 3.83 -4.41 3.88
CA VAL A 49 2.63 -5.24 3.82
C VAL A 49 1.39 -4.38 3.90
N LEU A 50 0.40 -4.68 3.06
CA LEU A 50 -0.91 -4.07 3.13
C LEU A 50 -1.84 -4.96 3.95
N VAL A 51 -2.50 -4.40 4.96
CA VAL A 51 -3.45 -5.12 5.81
C VAL A 51 -4.86 -4.59 5.52
N PRO A 52 -5.70 -5.36 4.82
CA PRO A 52 -7.07 -4.96 4.55
C PRO A 52 -7.87 -4.88 5.85
N LEU A 53 -8.64 -3.81 6.02
CA LEU A 53 -9.57 -3.62 7.13
C LEU A 53 -11.00 -3.88 6.64
N GLY A 54 -11.66 -4.86 7.24
CA GLY A 54 -13.10 -5.07 7.08
C GLY A 54 -13.91 -4.28 8.10
N PRO A 55 -15.19 -3.97 7.81
CA PRO A 55 -16.06 -3.36 8.79
C PRO A 55 -16.34 -4.34 9.96
N PRO A 56 -16.49 -3.84 11.20
CA PRO A 56 -16.99 -4.65 12.32
C PRO A 56 -18.44 -5.08 12.10
N PRO A 57 -18.94 -6.08 12.85
CA PRO A 57 -20.36 -6.43 12.87
C PRO A 57 -21.26 -5.20 13.10
N GLY A 58 -22.35 -5.13 12.35
CA GLY A 58 -23.31 -4.02 12.41
C GLY A 58 -22.83 -2.71 11.80
N HIS A 59 -21.75 -2.74 11.02
CA HIS A 59 -21.25 -1.59 10.29
C HIS A 59 -20.99 -1.96 8.83
N ALA A 60 -21.09 -0.98 7.94
CA ALA A 60 -20.64 -1.07 6.56
C ALA A 60 -19.71 0.08 6.19
N PHE A 61 -18.78 -0.20 5.28
CA PHE A 61 -17.90 0.80 4.69
C PHE A 61 -18.41 1.14 3.30
N GLN A 62 -18.86 2.38 3.13
CA GLN A 62 -19.24 2.94 1.85
C GLN A 62 -18.17 3.89 1.36
N LEU A 63 -17.73 3.67 0.12
CA LEU A 63 -16.67 4.46 -0.49
C LEU A 63 -17.29 5.64 -1.24
N GLU A 64 -17.06 6.83 -0.73
CA GLU A 64 -17.50 8.08 -1.36
C GLU A 64 -16.32 8.76 -2.04
N ARG A 65 -16.43 8.93 -3.36
CA ARG A 65 -15.54 9.82 -4.10
C ARG A 65 -16.11 11.23 -4.02
N SER A 66 -15.30 12.20 -3.62
CA SER A 66 -15.79 13.59 -3.55
C SER A 66 -16.22 14.06 -4.94
N ALA A 67 -17.51 14.39 -5.10
CA ALA A 67 -18.04 15.04 -6.28
C ALA A 67 -17.84 16.57 -6.24
N ALA A 68 -17.57 17.13 -5.05
CA ALA A 68 -17.46 18.57 -4.83
C ALA A 68 -15.99 18.98 -4.66
N GLY A 69 -15.40 19.48 -5.74
CA GLY A 69 -14.03 20.01 -5.78
C GLY A 69 -12.94 18.93 -5.76
N PRO A 70 -11.76 19.21 -6.35
CA PRO A 70 -10.69 18.23 -6.42
C PRO A 70 -10.16 17.95 -5.01
N LEU A 71 -10.47 16.77 -4.48
CA LEU A 71 -9.56 16.16 -3.54
C LEU A 71 -8.19 16.04 -4.24
N PRO A 72 -7.07 16.26 -3.54
CA PRO A 72 -5.75 16.07 -4.14
C PRO A 72 -5.55 14.64 -4.57
N GLY A 73 -5.14 14.50 -5.83
CA GLY A 73 -4.95 13.19 -6.44
C GLY A 73 -6.21 12.32 -6.40
N ARG A 74 -6.00 11.01 -6.56
CA ARG A 74 -7.07 10.02 -6.52
C ARG A 74 -7.28 9.56 -5.08
N SER A 75 -8.17 10.23 -4.35
CA SER A 75 -8.53 9.87 -2.97
C SER A 75 -10.05 9.78 -2.76
N CYS A 76 -10.46 9.02 -1.75
CA CYS A 76 -11.85 8.75 -1.39
C CYS A 76 -12.07 9.01 0.10
N ARG A 77 -13.32 9.19 0.51
CA ARG A 77 -13.74 9.12 1.92
C ARG A 77 -14.42 7.78 2.16
N ILE A 78 -14.26 7.25 3.37
CA ILE A 78 -14.90 6.00 3.78
C ILE A 78 -16.00 6.35 4.76
N ARG A 79 -17.25 6.39 4.31
CA ARG A 79 -18.41 6.56 5.18
C ARG A 79 -18.66 5.25 5.91
N VAL A 80 -18.86 5.35 7.22
CA VAL A 80 -19.25 4.25 8.08
C VAL A 80 -20.75 4.37 8.33
N GLU A 81 -21.50 3.36 7.92
CA GLU A 81 -22.93 3.25 8.16
C GLU A 81 -23.22 2.11 9.13
N LEU A 82 -24.33 2.21 9.87
CA LEU A 82 -24.79 1.16 10.76
C LEU A 82 -25.70 0.21 9.98
N GLU A 83 -25.44 -1.08 10.09
CA GLU A 83 -26.24 -2.13 9.48
C GLU A 83 -26.94 -2.97 10.56
N CYS A 84 -28.14 -3.46 10.22
CA CYS A 84 -28.88 -4.35 11.09
C CYS A 84 -28.20 -5.72 11.14
N THR A 85 -27.89 -6.19 12.35
CA THR A 85 -27.36 -7.55 12.57
C THR A 85 -28.46 -8.58 12.84
N CYS A 86 -29.73 -8.17 12.88
CA CYS A 86 -30.86 -9.06 13.12
C CYS A 86 -31.16 -9.86 11.84
N THR A 87 -30.58 -11.06 11.72
CA THR A 87 -31.05 -12.06 10.76
C THR A 87 -32.26 -12.78 11.34
N GLY A 88 -33.26 -13.09 10.50
CA GLY A 88 -34.57 -13.60 10.91
C GLY A 88 -34.53 -14.67 12.01
N GLN A 89 -35.17 -14.33 13.13
CA GLN A 89 -35.62 -15.16 14.26
C GLN A 89 -34.62 -15.89 15.18
N GLN A 90 -33.30 -15.91 14.97
CA GLN A 90 -32.40 -16.37 16.03
C GLN A 90 -31.12 -15.53 16.10
N LEU A 91 -31.15 -14.48 16.94
CA LEU A 91 -29.93 -13.82 17.39
C LEU A 91 -29.08 -14.84 18.17
N PRO A 92 -27.79 -15.02 17.86
CA PRO A 92 -26.87 -15.58 18.84
C PRO A 92 -26.98 -14.72 20.10
N GLN A 93 -27.08 -15.34 21.28
CA GLN A 93 -27.41 -14.71 22.58
C GLN A 93 -26.50 -13.56 23.05
N ASN A 94 -25.58 -13.04 22.22
CA ASN A 94 -24.60 -12.01 22.57
C ASN A 94 -24.29 -10.98 21.46
N VAL A 95 -25.10 -10.85 20.40
CA VAL A 95 -24.83 -9.87 19.32
C VAL A 95 -25.76 -8.66 19.45
N LEU A 96 -25.20 -7.52 19.87
CA LEU A 96 -25.93 -6.25 19.91
C LEU A 96 -26.23 -5.73 18.50
N CYS A 97 -27.45 -5.24 18.29
CA CYS A 97 -27.85 -4.54 17.07
C CYS A 97 -28.02 -3.05 17.36
N PHE A 98 -27.27 -2.19 16.66
CA PHE A 98 -27.34 -0.74 16.87
C PHE A 98 -28.68 -0.11 16.46
N LEU A 99 -29.49 -0.82 15.67
CA LEU A 99 -30.77 -0.32 15.16
C LEU A 99 -31.97 -0.76 16.01
N HIS A 100 -31.84 -1.86 16.77
CA HIS A 100 -32.94 -2.46 17.51
C HIS A 100 -32.64 -2.71 19.00
N GLY A 101 -31.43 -2.40 19.48
CA GLY A 101 -31.05 -2.56 20.88
C GLY A 101 -31.76 -1.59 21.83
N SER A 102 -31.87 -1.95 23.11
CA SER A 102 -32.44 -1.06 24.13
C SER A 102 -31.55 0.18 24.36
N LYS A 103 -32.15 1.28 24.85
CA LYS A 103 -31.44 2.57 25.01
C LYS A 103 -30.21 2.49 25.93
N GLU A 104 -30.27 1.65 26.96
CA GLU A 104 -29.20 1.48 27.96
C GLU A 104 -28.03 0.62 27.42
N GLU A 105 -28.34 -0.42 26.66
CA GLU A 105 -27.34 -1.24 25.96
C GLU A 105 -26.67 -0.44 24.85
N LEU A 106 -27.46 0.33 24.12
CA LEU A 106 -26.98 1.17 23.03
C LEU A 106 -26.08 2.30 23.53
N GLY A 107 -26.42 2.94 24.67
CA GLY A 107 -25.60 4.02 25.23
C GLY A 107 -24.15 3.61 25.48
N ARG A 108 -23.94 2.46 26.14
CA ARG A 108 -22.58 1.91 26.40
C ARG A 108 -21.90 1.42 25.12
N ALA A 109 -22.64 0.78 24.22
CA ALA A 109 -22.09 0.28 22.96
C ALA A 109 -21.70 1.42 22.00
N GLN A 110 -22.42 2.54 22.04
CA GLN A 110 -22.22 3.69 21.18
C GLN A 110 -20.95 4.46 21.54
N GLU A 111 -20.62 4.61 22.82
CA GLU A 111 -19.33 5.17 23.27
C GLU A 111 -18.13 4.34 22.76
N LEU A 112 -18.30 3.02 22.68
CA LEU A 112 -17.27 2.09 22.19
C LEU A 112 -17.34 1.86 20.67
N SER A 113 -18.32 2.45 19.98
CA SER A 113 -18.57 2.22 18.55
C SER A 113 -17.44 2.74 17.67
N LEU A 114 -17.38 2.21 16.45
CA LEU A 114 -16.43 2.69 15.45
C LEU A 114 -16.60 4.20 15.19
N LEU A 115 -17.85 4.66 15.13
CA LEU A 115 -18.23 6.05 14.84
C LEU A 115 -17.69 7.03 15.87
N HIS A 116 -17.74 6.69 17.16
CA HIS A 116 -17.23 7.59 18.21
C HIS A 116 -15.72 7.53 18.39
N THR A 117 -15.08 6.45 17.95
CA THR A 117 -13.68 6.18 18.30
C THR A 117 -12.70 6.39 17.16
N LEU A 118 -12.99 5.90 15.94
CA LEU A 118 -12.09 6.01 14.79
C LEU A 118 -12.64 6.88 13.66
N CYS A 119 -13.88 7.36 13.76
CA CYS A 119 -14.43 8.29 12.78
C CYS A 119 -14.32 9.75 13.20
N THR A 120 -14.33 10.64 12.22
CA THR A 120 -14.55 12.08 12.38
C THR A 120 -15.86 12.39 11.65
N GLY A 121 -16.92 12.62 12.42
CA GLY A 121 -18.29 12.52 11.91
C GLY A 121 -18.64 11.08 11.54
N SER A 122 -19.21 10.88 10.36
CA SER A 122 -19.53 9.55 9.80
C SER A 122 -18.39 8.94 8.98
N TYR A 123 -17.22 9.58 8.91
CA TYR A 123 -16.12 9.16 8.04
C TYR A 123 -14.96 8.58 8.82
N LEU A 124 -14.42 7.45 8.36
CA LEU A 124 -13.25 6.82 8.96
C LEU A 124 -12.04 7.76 8.85
N ASP A 125 -11.41 8.03 9.99
CA ASP A 125 -10.30 8.97 10.09
C ASP A 125 -8.97 8.22 9.96
N VAL A 126 -8.11 8.68 9.04
CA VAL A 126 -6.81 8.10 8.72
C VAL A 126 -5.89 8.13 9.94
N GLN A 127 -5.83 9.24 10.67
CA GLN A 127 -4.93 9.40 11.80
C GLN A 127 -5.38 8.58 13.00
N LYS A 128 -6.68 8.62 13.34
CA LYS A 128 -7.24 7.79 14.42
C LYS A 128 -7.07 6.30 14.11
N THR A 129 -7.33 5.89 12.87
CA THR A 129 -7.17 4.50 12.43
C THR A 129 -5.71 4.06 12.47
N THR A 130 -4.78 4.89 12.01
CA THR A 130 -3.33 4.61 12.08
C THR A 130 -2.87 4.45 13.52
N CYS A 131 -3.26 5.37 14.41
CA CYS A 131 -2.92 5.32 15.83
C CYS A 131 -3.50 4.10 16.53
N TRP A 132 -4.77 3.75 16.24
CA TRP A 132 -5.39 2.54 16.75
C TRP A 132 -4.68 1.28 16.26
N PHE A 133 -4.39 1.20 14.96
CA PHE A 133 -3.72 0.03 14.39
C PHE A 133 -2.33 -0.17 14.98
N TYR A 134 -1.61 0.94 15.21
CA TYR A 134 -0.34 0.94 15.90
C TYR A 134 -0.43 0.34 17.33
N LYS A 135 -1.44 0.74 18.11
CA LYS A 135 -1.72 0.16 19.43
C LYS A 135 -2.08 -1.32 19.32
N LEU A 136 -2.90 -1.69 18.33
CA LEU A 136 -3.30 -3.07 18.08
C LEU A 136 -2.08 -3.98 17.82
N VAL A 137 -1.15 -3.57 16.96
CA VAL A 137 0.09 -4.35 16.71
C VAL A 137 0.91 -4.49 17.98
N THR A 138 1.05 -3.41 18.76
CA THR A 138 1.81 -3.41 20.01
C THR A 138 1.18 -4.33 21.06
N TRP A 139 -0.14 -4.34 21.18
CA TRP A 139 -0.87 -5.24 22.07
C TRP A 139 -0.86 -6.68 21.59
N ALA A 140 -0.87 -6.90 20.26
CA ALA A 140 -0.82 -8.24 19.68
C ALA A 140 0.54 -8.90 19.81
N TRP A 141 1.62 -8.12 19.87
CA TRP A 141 3.00 -8.62 19.84
C TRP A 141 3.29 -9.75 20.84
N PRO A 142 2.92 -9.66 22.14
CA PRO A 142 3.19 -10.73 23.12
C PRO A 142 2.51 -12.07 22.80
N TRP A 143 1.44 -12.07 22.00
CA TRP A 143 0.71 -13.29 21.60
C TRP A 143 1.25 -13.91 20.32
N VAL A 144 2.16 -13.23 19.62
CA VAL A 144 2.77 -13.71 18.39
C VAL A 144 3.96 -14.61 18.72
N ALA A 145 4.05 -15.80 18.13
CA ALA A 145 5.08 -16.79 18.46
C ALA A 145 6.52 -16.24 18.36
N GLN A 146 6.76 -15.35 17.39
CA GLN A 146 8.05 -14.71 17.12
C GLN A 146 8.50 -13.75 18.23
N SER A 147 7.62 -13.35 19.15
CA SER A 147 7.95 -12.48 20.29
C SER A 147 8.92 -13.09 21.29
N ARG A 148 9.11 -14.41 21.26
CA ARG A 148 10.06 -15.13 22.12
C ARG A 148 11.52 -14.91 21.69
N ASP A 149 11.74 -14.77 20.38
CA ASP A 149 13.09 -14.77 19.79
C ASP A 149 13.50 -13.41 19.23
N TRP A 150 12.55 -12.48 19.04
CA TRP A 150 12.78 -11.18 18.42
C TRP A 150 12.43 -10.05 19.38
N CYS A 151 13.24 -8.99 19.38
CA CYS A 151 12.89 -7.74 20.04
C CYS A 151 12.05 -6.90 19.08
N PHE A 152 10.98 -6.29 19.61
CA PHE A 152 10.08 -5.41 18.86
C PHE A 152 10.29 -3.97 19.31
N LYS A 153 10.63 -3.11 18.35
CA LYS A 153 10.74 -1.68 18.56
C LYS A 153 9.87 -0.96 17.56
N VAL A 154 9.09 -0.01 18.05
CA VAL A 154 8.34 0.87 17.17
C VAL A 154 9.26 1.93 16.58
N VAL A 155 9.06 2.20 15.29
CA VAL A 155 9.66 3.34 14.60
C VAL A 155 8.57 4.40 14.40
N PRO A 156 8.70 5.60 15.01
CA PRO A 156 7.76 6.69 14.80
C PRO A 156 7.66 7.04 13.31
N SER A 157 6.43 7.11 12.80
CA SER A 157 6.15 7.54 11.43
C SER A 157 4.79 8.22 11.39
N ARG A 158 4.68 9.29 10.58
CA ARG A 158 3.47 10.12 10.50
C ARG A 158 2.31 9.46 9.74
N HIS A 159 2.60 8.49 8.88
CA HIS A 159 1.63 8.01 7.88
C HIS A 159 1.62 6.49 7.69
N THR A 160 2.55 5.77 8.31
CA THR A 160 2.71 4.32 8.15
C THR A 160 3.00 3.71 9.50
N VAL A 161 2.59 2.46 9.70
CA VAL A 161 2.88 1.73 10.93
C VAL A 161 4.20 1.00 10.74
N LYS A 162 5.31 1.56 11.23
CA LYS A 162 6.64 0.97 11.11
C LYS A 162 7.10 0.38 12.42
N PHE A 163 7.65 -0.83 12.35
CA PHE A 163 8.33 -1.45 13.47
C PHE A 163 9.58 -2.19 13.01
N GLN A 164 10.56 -2.19 13.89
CA GLN A 164 11.84 -2.84 13.72
C GLN A 164 11.83 -4.10 14.58
N LEU A 165 12.17 -5.22 13.95
CA LEU A 165 12.41 -6.50 14.59
C LEU A 165 13.91 -6.76 14.60
N THR A 166 14.46 -7.09 15.76
CA THR A 166 15.88 -7.45 15.89
C THR A 166 16.08 -8.79 16.57
N ARG A 167 17.00 -9.60 16.07
CA ARG A 167 17.44 -10.86 16.69
C ARG A 167 18.94 -11.03 16.48
N GLY A 168 19.74 -10.81 17.52
CA GLY A 168 21.19 -10.74 17.39
C GLY A 168 21.60 -9.65 16.39
N GLU A 169 22.32 -10.01 15.33
CA GLU A 169 22.70 -9.10 14.24
C GLU A 169 21.61 -8.92 13.17
N ASP A 170 20.58 -9.78 13.16
CA ASP A 170 19.48 -9.68 12.20
C ASP A 170 18.62 -8.45 12.53
N ARG A 171 18.49 -7.54 11.56
CA ARG A 171 17.57 -6.40 11.63
C ARG A 171 16.60 -6.43 10.45
N LEU A 172 15.31 -6.38 10.78
CA LEU A 172 14.22 -6.33 9.82
C LEU A 172 13.32 -5.13 10.14
N VAL A 173 12.93 -4.39 9.11
CA VAL A 173 11.93 -3.33 9.26
C VAL A 173 10.66 -3.78 8.57
N LEU A 174 9.55 -3.77 9.29
CA LEU A 174 8.24 -4.07 8.75
C LEU A 174 7.43 -2.77 8.71
N GLU A 175 6.98 -2.42 7.50
CA GLU A 175 6.10 -1.31 7.22
C GLU A 175 4.71 -1.86 6.93
N VAL A 176 3.75 -1.52 7.78
CA VAL A 176 2.36 -1.95 7.64
C VAL A 176 1.51 -0.79 7.17
N LEU A 177 0.74 -1.06 6.12
CA LEU A 177 -0.19 -0.17 5.46
C LEU A 177 -1.61 -0.67 5.73
N PRO A 178 -2.29 -0.21 6.80
CA PRO A 178 -3.70 -0.51 6.97
C PRO A 178 -4.50 0.18 5.86
N GLY A 179 -5.47 -0.53 5.30
CA GLY A 179 -6.27 0.04 4.22
C GLY A 179 -7.59 -0.67 3.98
N VAL A 180 -8.51 -0.01 3.30
CA VAL A 180 -9.82 -0.58 2.93
C VAL A 180 -9.81 -0.91 1.44
N ARG A 181 -10.31 -2.08 1.07
CA ARG A 181 -10.34 -2.52 -0.33
C ARG A 181 -11.44 -1.77 -1.10
N CYS A 182 -11.13 -1.33 -2.32
CA CYS A 182 -12.11 -0.74 -3.23
C CYS A 182 -12.95 -1.84 -3.90
N GLY A 183 -14.10 -2.17 -3.32
CA GLY A 183 -15.00 -3.22 -3.84
C GLY A 183 -14.28 -4.57 -3.94
N LEU A 184 -14.41 -5.24 -5.08
CA LEU A 184 -13.72 -6.51 -5.37
C LEU A 184 -12.41 -6.33 -6.17
N SER A 185 -11.85 -5.11 -6.17
CA SER A 185 -10.67 -4.79 -6.96
C SER A 185 -9.35 -5.00 -6.21
N ASP A 186 -8.24 -4.82 -6.94
CA ASP A 186 -6.87 -4.81 -6.43
C ASP A 186 -6.39 -3.41 -6.00
N ILE A 187 -7.31 -2.45 -5.94
CA ILE A 187 -7.06 -1.09 -5.46
C ILE A 187 -7.52 -0.97 -4.02
N PHE A 188 -6.72 -0.29 -3.21
CA PHE A 188 -6.96 -0.08 -1.80
C PHE A 188 -6.92 1.40 -1.47
N LEU A 189 -7.64 1.81 -0.44
CA LEU A 189 -7.51 3.10 0.20
C LEU A 189 -6.60 2.92 1.41
N SER A 190 -5.47 3.62 1.46
CA SER A 190 -4.43 3.37 2.47
C SER A 190 -3.92 4.67 3.11
N THR A 191 -3.24 4.56 4.24
CA THR A 191 -2.81 5.70 5.06
C THR A 191 -1.61 6.47 4.49
N GLN A 192 -1.02 6.04 3.37
CA GLN A 192 0.09 6.74 2.71
C GLN A 192 -0.41 7.98 1.96
N PRO A 193 0.05 9.20 2.29
CA PRO A 193 -0.45 10.43 1.66
C PRO A 193 -0.15 10.44 0.15
N ALA A 194 -1.12 10.89 -0.64
CA ALA A 194 -0.91 11.19 -2.06
C ALA A 194 -0.01 12.43 -2.24
N GLU A 195 -0.14 13.42 -1.35
CA GLU A 195 0.68 14.64 -1.33
C GLU A 195 0.81 15.19 0.11
N PRO A 196 1.97 15.75 0.50
CA PRO A 196 2.24 16.19 1.88
C PRO A 196 1.54 17.49 2.30
N HIS A 197 0.77 18.13 1.42
CA HIS A 197 0.26 19.50 1.62
C HIS A 197 -1.22 19.61 1.96
N LEU A 198 -1.98 18.51 1.95
CA LEU A 198 -3.43 18.57 2.09
C LEU A 198 -3.92 17.67 3.23
N THR A 199 -4.33 18.37 4.29
CA THR A 199 -4.67 17.88 5.63
C THR A 199 -6.16 17.61 5.76
N LEU A 200 -6.68 16.64 5.03
CA LEU A 200 -8.00 16.08 5.33
C LEU A 200 -7.79 14.74 6.01
N ASP A 201 -7.96 14.69 7.34
CA ASP A 201 -7.80 13.47 8.13
C ASP A 201 -8.77 12.35 7.70
N THR A 202 -9.82 12.67 6.95
CA THR A 202 -10.80 11.72 6.40
C THR A 202 -10.58 11.39 4.91
N ALA A 203 -9.58 11.98 4.26
CA ALA A 203 -9.23 11.68 2.87
C ALA A 203 -8.27 10.49 2.82
N TRP A 204 -8.77 9.37 2.31
CA TRP A 204 -7.99 8.16 2.09
C TRP A 204 -7.51 8.08 0.63
N PRO A 205 -6.20 8.20 0.36
CA PRO A 205 -5.65 8.08 -0.98
C PRO A 205 -5.68 6.65 -1.52
N GLU A 206 -5.86 6.53 -2.84
CA GLU A 206 -5.74 5.26 -3.56
C GLU A 206 -4.29 4.77 -3.55
N CYS A 207 -4.13 3.49 -3.22
CA CYS A 207 -2.89 2.75 -3.16
C CYS A 207 -2.93 1.62 -4.19
N TYR A 208 -1.94 1.61 -5.07
CA TYR A 208 -1.82 0.67 -6.18
C TYR A 208 -0.84 -0.48 -5.92
N ALA A 209 -0.25 -0.53 -4.72
CA ALA A 209 0.85 -1.44 -4.40
C ALA A 209 0.48 -2.93 -4.58
N VAL A 210 -0.77 -3.31 -4.31
CA VAL A 210 -1.24 -4.69 -4.54
C VAL A 210 -1.38 -5.00 -6.03
N ALA A 211 -1.90 -4.07 -6.83
CA ALA A 211 -1.95 -4.20 -8.29
C ALA A 211 -0.55 -4.28 -8.89
N GLU A 212 0.40 -3.47 -8.41
CA GLU A 212 1.81 -3.54 -8.81
C GLU A 212 2.46 -4.88 -8.44
N ALA A 213 2.23 -5.37 -7.22
CA ALA A 213 2.74 -6.67 -6.79
C ALA A 213 2.19 -7.81 -7.66
N LYS A 214 0.88 -7.78 -7.98
CA LYS A 214 0.26 -8.72 -8.92
C LYS A 214 0.84 -8.60 -10.33
N PHE A 215 1.19 -7.41 -10.79
CA PHE A 215 1.88 -7.24 -12.07
C PHE A 215 3.26 -7.91 -12.09
N PHE A 216 4.06 -7.75 -11.03
CA PHE A 216 5.33 -8.46 -10.95
C PHE A 216 5.16 -9.97 -10.83
N GLN A 217 4.14 -10.44 -10.11
CA GLN A 217 3.77 -11.87 -10.06
C GLN A 217 3.31 -12.40 -11.43
N HIS A 218 2.57 -11.60 -12.20
CA HIS A 218 2.18 -11.90 -13.58
C HIS A 218 3.41 -12.14 -14.46
N VAL A 219 4.37 -11.22 -14.39
CA VAL A 219 5.62 -11.27 -15.15
C VAL A 219 6.44 -12.48 -14.72
N ALA A 220 6.64 -12.69 -13.42
CA ALA A 220 7.41 -13.82 -12.88
C ALA A 220 6.86 -15.19 -13.36
N ARG A 221 5.54 -15.36 -13.39
CA ARG A 221 4.90 -16.60 -13.86
C ARG A 221 5.09 -16.88 -15.34
N ARG A 222 5.29 -15.84 -16.15
CA ARG A 222 5.39 -15.93 -17.63
C ARG A 222 6.82 -15.80 -18.14
N ALA A 223 7.74 -15.36 -17.30
CA ALA A 223 9.11 -15.11 -17.72
C ALA A 223 9.88 -16.44 -17.91
N PRO A 224 10.73 -16.56 -18.94
CA PRO A 224 11.61 -17.72 -19.09
C PRO A 224 12.52 -17.91 -17.87
N ARG A 225 12.99 -19.15 -17.62
CA ARG A 225 13.85 -19.48 -16.46
C ARG A 225 15.10 -18.60 -16.34
N ASP A 226 15.67 -18.17 -17.47
CA ASP A 226 16.88 -17.33 -17.52
C ASP A 226 16.59 -15.81 -17.65
N SER A 227 15.37 -15.40 -17.34
CA SER A 227 14.97 -14.00 -17.39
C SER A 227 15.54 -13.21 -16.22
N VAL A 228 15.92 -11.96 -16.49
CA VAL A 228 16.56 -11.05 -15.55
C VAL A 228 15.83 -9.72 -15.29
N PRO A 229 14.49 -9.59 -15.47
CA PRO A 229 13.83 -8.29 -15.34
C PRO A 229 13.94 -7.70 -13.93
N PHE A 230 13.89 -8.56 -12.90
CA PHE A 230 14.02 -8.16 -11.51
C PHE A 230 15.45 -7.78 -11.14
N GLN A 231 16.44 -8.45 -11.74
CA GLN A 231 17.86 -8.18 -11.55
C GLN A 231 18.25 -6.82 -12.15
N CYS A 232 17.64 -6.40 -13.28
CA CYS A 232 17.85 -5.06 -13.83
C CYS A 232 17.39 -3.99 -12.84
N LEU A 233 16.17 -4.14 -12.33
CA LEU A 233 15.60 -3.21 -11.36
C LEU A 233 16.37 -3.22 -10.04
N GLN A 234 16.80 -4.39 -9.57
CA GLN A 234 17.61 -4.54 -8.36
C GLN A 234 18.97 -3.85 -8.49
N LEU A 235 19.67 -4.01 -9.61
CA LEU A 235 20.95 -3.35 -9.84
C LEU A 235 20.79 -1.83 -9.87
N LEU A 236 19.84 -1.31 -10.64
CA LEU A 236 19.61 0.13 -10.71
C LEU A 236 19.17 0.70 -9.36
N ALA A 237 18.31 0.00 -8.62
CA ALA A 237 17.91 0.39 -7.27
C ALA A 237 19.10 0.40 -6.29
N ARG A 238 20.11 -0.47 -6.48
CA ARG A 238 21.38 -0.44 -5.71
C ARG A 238 22.21 0.79 -6.05
N ILE A 239 22.37 1.09 -7.33
CA ILE A 239 23.18 2.22 -7.82
C ILE A 239 22.54 3.55 -7.40
N LEU A 240 21.20 3.63 -7.37
CA LEU A 240 20.47 4.80 -6.89
C LEU A 240 20.62 5.09 -5.40
N VAL A 241 21.14 4.16 -4.59
CA VAL A 241 21.25 4.44 -3.15
C VAL A 241 22.21 5.60 -2.92
N GLY A 242 21.72 6.66 -2.26
CA GLY A 242 22.45 7.91 -2.03
C GLY A 242 22.22 8.99 -3.10
N MET A 243 21.38 8.71 -4.11
CA MET A 243 20.93 9.67 -5.12
C MET A 243 19.55 10.26 -4.73
N GLY A 244 19.14 11.38 -5.34
CA GLY A 244 17.83 11.99 -5.10
C GLY A 244 16.67 11.33 -5.86
N PHE A 245 16.94 10.32 -6.69
CA PHE A 245 15.90 9.55 -7.39
C PHE A 245 15.22 8.51 -6.50
N SER A 246 13.89 8.50 -6.53
CA SER A 246 13.09 7.45 -5.91
C SER A 246 13.16 6.14 -6.70
N THR A 247 13.27 5.01 -5.99
CA THR A 247 13.18 3.66 -6.57
C THR A 247 11.82 3.41 -7.25
N LEU A 248 10.78 4.16 -6.88
CA LEU A 248 9.46 4.13 -7.53
C LEU A 248 9.51 4.58 -9.01
N VAL A 249 10.39 5.52 -9.35
CA VAL A 249 10.55 6.02 -10.72
C VAL A 249 11.09 4.90 -11.61
N LEU A 250 12.15 4.22 -11.17
CA LEU A 250 12.71 3.08 -11.89
C LEU A 250 11.72 1.93 -12.00
N LYS A 251 11.02 1.63 -10.89
CA LYS A 251 9.98 0.61 -10.87
C LYS A 251 8.94 0.88 -11.97
N THR A 252 8.41 2.10 -12.02
CA THR A 252 7.42 2.52 -13.02
C THR A 252 7.97 2.39 -14.46
N ILE A 253 9.21 2.82 -14.70
CA ILE A 253 9.86 2.69 -16.02
C ILE A 253 9.99 1.22 -16.43
N VAL A 254 10.47 0.36 -15.53
CA VAL A 254 10.61 -1.08 -15.78
C VAL A 254 9.25 -1.72 -16.05
N MET A 255 8.20 -1.35 -15.30
CA MET A 255 6.84 -1.84 -15.55
C MET A 255 6.35 -1.45 -16.95
N HIS A 256 6.54 -0.18 -17.37
CA HIS A 256 6.22 0.26 -18.74
C HIS A 256 7.01 -0.51 -19.80
N LEU A 257 8.31 -0.73 -19.58
CA LEU A 257 9.15 -1.52 -20.49
C LEU A 257 8.69 -2.99 -20.55
N LEU A 258 8.24 -3.58 -19.44
CA LEU A 258 7.73 -4.96 -19.40
C LEU A 258 6.44 -5.14 -20.21
N THR A 259 5.68 -4.07 -20.45
CA THR A 259 4.49 -4.11 -21.33
C THR A 259 4.80 -3.89 -22.82
N THR A 260 6.00 -3.40 -23.15
CA THR A 260 6.38 -3.04 -24.53
C THR A 260 7.47 -3.93 -25.10
N VAL A 261 8.33 -4.49 -24.25
CA VAL A 261 9.43 -5.36 -24.62
C VAL A 261 9.06 -6.81 -24.27
N PRO A 262 9.01 -7.73 -25.24
CA PRO A 262 8.69 -9.14 -24.99
C PRO A 262 9.60 -9.77 -23.95
N LEU A 263 9.06 -10.62 -23.06
CA LEU A 263 9.82 -11.30 -21.99
C LEU A 263 11.01 -12.13 -22.51
N SER A 264 10.96 -12.60 -23.76
CA SER A 264 12.10 -13.27 -24.42
C SER A 264 13.34 -12.37 -24.58
N ARG A 265 13.16 -11.05 -24.61
CA ARG A 265 14.23 -10.03 -24.66
C ARG A 265 14.72 -9.61 -23.28
N TRP A 266 14.16 -10.15 -22.20
CA TRP A 266 14.63 -9.95 -20.83
C TRP A 266 15.55 -11.07 -20.35
N ARG A 267 16.17 -11.84 -21.25
CA ARG A 267 17.17 -12.87 -20.90
C ARG A 267 18.51 -12.24 -20.49
N ARG A 268 19.30 -12.97 -19.70
CA ARG A 268 20.64 -12.55 -19.23
C ARG A 268 21.54 -11.98 -20.33
N ARG A 269 21.52 -12.54 -21.54
CA ARG A 269 22.32 -12.07 -22.69
C ARG A 269 21.98 -10.64 -23.15
N HIS A 270 20.77 -10.15 -22.88
CA HIS A 270 20.34 -8.81 -23.25
C HIS A 270 20.40 -7.82 -22.07
N PHE A 271 20.97 -8.24 -20.93
CA PHE A 271 20.95 -7.46 -19.70
C PHE A 271 21.54 -6.05 -19.86
N PRO A 272 22.70 -5.84 -20.51
CA PRO A 272 23.23 -4.49 -20.75
C PRO A 272 22.26 -3.62 -21.56
N GLN A 273 21.68 -4.16 -22.64
CA GLN A 273 20.69 -3.42 -23.44
C GLN A 273 19.42 -3.11 -22.64
N ARG A 274 19.04 -3.92 -21.64
CA ARG A 274 17.90 -3.61 -20.77
C ARG A 274 18.21 -2.46 -19.81
N LEU A 275 19.44 -2.38 -19.30
CA LEU A 275 19.89 -1.25 -18.48
C LEU A 275 19.91 0.04 -19.30
N GLU A 276 20.48 0.00 -20.51
CA GLU A 276 20.48 1.12 -21.46
C GLU A 276 19.06 1.59 -21.79
N ASP A 277 18.13 0.65 -22.02
CA ASP A 277 16.73 1.00 -22.27
C ASP A 277 16.08 1.69 -21.07
N VAL A 278 16.33 1.22 -19.85
CA VAL A 278 15.80 1.87 -18.63
C VAL A 278 16.39 3.27 -18.47
N MET A 279 17.70 3.44 -18.63
CA MET A 279 18.37 4.73 -18.55
C MET A 279 17.91 5.69 -19.65
N GLY A 280 17.75 5.19 -20.88
CA GLY A 280 17.22 5.95 -22.01
C GLY A 280 15.78 6.40 -21.79
N GLN A 281 14.92 5.54 -21.21
CA GLN A 281 13.56 5.92 -20.84
C GLN A 281 13.54 6.96 -19.70
N LEU A 282 14.40 6.80 -18.69
CA LEU A 282 14.55 7.79 -17.61
C LEU A 282 14.94 9.16 -18.17
N ARG A 283 15.95 9.21 -19.05
CA ARG A 283 16.37 10.43 -19.75
C ARG A 283 15.22 11.08 -20.50
N ARG A 284 14.49 10.31 -21.32
CA ARG A 284 13.35 10.82 -22.10
C ARG A 284 12.24 11.35 -21.20
N ALA A 285 11.95 10.65 -20.10
CA ALA A 285 10.95 11.08 -19.12
C ALA A 285 11.35 12.39 -18.44
N LEU A 286 12.63 12.53 -18.05
CA LEU A 286 13.16 13.77 -17.49
C LEU A 286 13.15 14.93 -18.50
N GLN A 287 13.55 14.69 -19.74
CA GLN A 287 13.51 15.69 -20.81
C GLN A 287 12.08 16.21 -21.05
N ARG A 288 11.10 15.30 -21.02
CA ARG A 288 9.67 15.64 -21.15
C ARG A 288 9.03 16.13 -19.86
N ARG A 289 9.74 16.08 -18.74
CA ARG A 289 9.21 16.34 -17.38
C ARG A 289 7.95 15.53 -17.08
N HIS A 290 7.89 14.32 -17.65
CA HIS A 290 6.68 13.52 -17.66
C HIS A 290 6.96 12.03 -17.56
N LEU A 291 6.38 11.39 -16.55
CA LEU A 291 6.34 9.95 -16.37
C LEU A 291 4.95 9.56 -15.88
N SER A 292 4.16 8.94 -16.76
CA SER A 292 2.82 8.45 -16.41
C SER A 292 2.89 7.34 -15.36
N HIS A 293 2.02 7.43 -14.35
CA HIS A 293 1.76 6.34 -13.42
C HIS A 293 1.44 5.05 -14.19
N PHE A 294 1.95 3.90 -13.71
CA PHE A 294 1.83 2.65 -14.47
C PHE A 294 0.43 2.02 -14.44
N ILE A 295 -0.25 2.01 -13.28
CA ILE A 295 -1.55 1.33 -13.12
C ILE A 295 -2.74 2.15 -13.64
N VAL A 296 -2.81 3.45 -13.30
CA VAL A 296 -3.93 4.34 -13.66
C VAL A 296 -3.93 4.63 -15.15
N GLY A 297 -5.08 4.48 -15.82
CA GLY A 297 -5.26 4.82 -17.23
C GLY A 297 -4.53 3.94 -18.24
N ASN A 298 -3.80 2.92 -17.78
CA ASN A 298 -2.98 2.08 -18.64
C ASN A 298 -3.72 0.83 -19.09
N ARG A 299 -4.12 0.80 -20.37
CA ARG A 299 -4.83 -0.33 -20.99
C ARG A 299 -3.96 -1.58 -21.19
N ARG A 300 -2.64 -1.51 -20.93
CA ARG A 300 -1.71 -2.65 -21.04
C ARG A 300 -1.54 -3.41 -19.73
N VAL A 301 -2.21 -3.00 -18.65
CA VAL A 301 -2.24 -3.77 -17.41
C VAL A 301 -2.93 -5.11 -17.68
N PRO A 302 -2.34 -6.26 -17.27
CA PRO A 302 -2.95 -7.57 -17.47
C PRO A 302 -4.36 -7.69 -16.89
N ALA A 303 -5.27 -8.36 -17.61
CA ALA A 303 -6.68 -8.52 -17.23
C ALA A 303 -6.91 -9.30 -15.91
N GLU A 304 -5.91 -10.05 -15.44
CA GLU A 304 -5.95 -10.73 -14.14
C GLU A 304 -5.81 -9.77 -12.94
N ILE A 305 -5.43 -8.51 -13.19
CA ILE A 305 -5.38 -7.45 -12.19
C ILE A 305 -6.70 -6.69 -12.26
N SER A 306 -7.50 -6.81 -11.20
CA SER A 306 -8.85 -6.26 -11.16
C SER A 306 -8.78 -4.77 -10.83
N LEU A 307 -9.07 -3.90 -11.80
CA LEU A 307 -9.09 -2.44 -11.63
C LEU A 307 -10.53 -1.91 -11.71
N PRO A 308 -10.93 -0.95 -10.85
CA PRO A 308 -12.20 -0.25 -11.01
C PRO A 308 -12.30 0.46 -12.38
N PRO A 309 -13.49 0.57 -12.99
CA PRO A 309 -13.65 1.20 -14.31
C PRO A 309 -13.06 2.61 -14.39
N ASP A 310 -13.26 3.41 -13.35
CA ASP A 310 -12.76 4.78 -13.28
C ASP A 310 -11.23 4.88 -13.17
N VAL A 311 -10.55 3.85 -12.63
CA VAL A 311 -9.08 3.76 -12.64
C VAL A 311 -8.58 3.41 -14.04
N GLN A 312 -9.31 2.55 -14.77
CA GLN A 312 -8.95 2.14 -16.13
C GLN A 312 -9.11 3.28 -17.15
N THR A 313 -10.11 4.14 -16.99
CA THR A 313 -10.41 5.23 -17.92
C THR A 313 -9.81 6.58 -17.52
N ALA A 314 -9.23 6.69 -16.33
CA ALA A 314 -8.62 7.93 -15.86
C ALA A 314 -7.38 8.32 -16.68
N GLU A 315 -7.10 9.62 -16.71
CA GLU A 315 -5.82 10.10 -17.19
C GLU A 315 -4.70 9.68 -16.21
N PRO A 316 -3.61 9.05 -16.69
CA PRO A 316 -2.52 8.64 -15.83
C PRO A 316 -1.83 9.84 -15.16
N PRO A 317 -1.77 9.92 -13.82
CA PRO A 317 -1.07 10.99 -13.14
C PRO A 317 0.41 11.06 -13.54
N ASN A 318 0.94 12.28 -13.69
CA ASN A 318 2.35 12.50 -13.95
C ASN A 318 3.17 12.41 -12.65
N LEU A 319 4.01 11.38 -12.51
CA LEU A 319 4.92 11.23 -11.36
C LEU A 319 6.00 12.33 -11.30
N PHE A 320 6.24 13.03 -12.41
CA PHE A 320 7.16 14.15 -12.52
C PHE A 320 6.45 15.51 -12.50
N GLN A 321 5.22 15.58 -11.96
CA GLN A 321 4.48 16.83 -11.86
C GLN A 321 5.29 17.95 -11.18
N HIS A 322 6.01 17.63 -10.10
CA HIS A 322 6.89 18.58 -9.41
C HIS A 322 8.04 19.08 -10.29
N LEU A 323 8.59 18.25 -11.19
CA LEU A 323 9.62 18.66 -12.15
C LEU A 323 9.05 19.50 -13.29
N ALA A 324 7.77 19.32 -13.63
CA ALA A 324 7.08 20.16 -14.60
C ALA A 324 6.83 21.56 -14.05
N GLN A 325 6.56 21.68 -12.74
CA GLN A 325 6.24 22.92 -12.05
C GLN A 325 7.47 23.70 -11.56
N ASP A 326 8.55 23.01 -11.17
CA ASP A 326 9.77 23.62 -10.62
C ASP A 326 10.99 23.38 -11.54
N PRO A 327 11.44 24.42 -12.27
CA PRO A 327 12.64 24.34 -13.10
C PRO A 327 13.93 24.02 -12.33
N ALA A 328 14.06 24.44 -11.06
CA ALA A 328 15.24 24.15 -10.26
C ALA A 328 15.29 22.67 -9.87
N ALA A 329 14.15 22.10 -9.45
CA ALA A 329 14.02 20.66 -9.23
C ALA A 329 14.32 19.85 -10.51
N HIS A 330 13.86 20.32 -11.67
CA HIS A 330 14.17 19.71 -12.96
C HIS A 330 15.67 19.71 -13.28
N THR A 331 16.34 20.86 -13.13
CA THR A 331 17.79 20.98 -13.36
C THR A 331 18.56 20.04 -12.43
N LYS A 332 18.22 20.02 -11.13
CA LYS A 332 18.84 19.11 -10.17
C LYS A 332 18.64 17.64 -10.55
N ALA A 333 17.44 17.24 -10.97
CA ALA A 333 17.17 15.89 -11.43
C ALA A 333 18.00 15.53 -12.67
N MET A 334 18.19 16.47 -13.61
CA MET A 334 19.04 16.26 -14.78
C MET A 334 20.52 16.09 -14.40
N GLU A 335 21.05 16.87 -13.45
CA GLU A 335 22.40 16.72 -12.93
C GLU A 335 22.61 15.37 -12.24
N GLU A 336 21.64 14.95 -11.42
CA GLU A 336 21.67 13.63 -10.78
C GLU A 336 21.62 12.49 -11.79
N TYR A 337 20.90 12.65 -12.91
CA TYR A 337 20.88 11.67 -14.00
C TYR A 337 22.26 11.54 -14.66
N LEU A 338 22.97 12.66 -14.89
CA LEU A 338 24.32 12.62 -15.45
C LEU A 338 25.28 11.87 -14.52
N ARG A 339 25.24 12.17 -13.21
CA ARG A 339 26.03 11.45 -12.21
C ARG A 339 25.69 9.95 -12.13
N LEU A 340 24.44 9.59 -12.39
CA LEU A 340 24.00 8.20 -12.44
C LEU A 340 24.58 7.47 -13.67
N GLN A 341 24.75 8.18 -14.79
CA GLN A 341 25.32 7.60 -16.00
C GLN A 341 26.83 7.30 -15.87
N ASP A 342 27.53 8.04 -15.01
CA ASP A 342 28.96 7.87 -14.76
C ASP A 342 29.30 6.76 -13.73
N ARG A 343 28.28 6.15 -13.11
CA ARG A 343 28.39 5.04 -12.15
C ARG A 343 28.12 3.70 -12.79
#